data_AF-A0A5Q5BSD0-F1
#
_entry.id   AF-A0A5Q5BSD0-F1
#
_cell.length_a   1.000
_cell.length_b   1.000
_cell.length_c   1.000
_cell.angle_alpha   90.00
_cell.angle_beta   90.00
_cell.angle_gamma   90.00
#
_symmetry.space_group_name_H-M   'P 1'
#
loop_
_entity.id
_entity.type
_entity.pdbx_description
1 polymer ?
#
loop_
_entity_poly.entity_id
_entity_poly.type
_entity_poly.pdbx_seq_one_letter_code
_entity_poly.pdbx_strand_id
1 'polypeptide(L)'
;MDRFHYLLVLGACLLVTLPLEVFGAGVYRQARRAAAAILPIAAVFVVWDLIAIFADVWGYNPRFVTGIGFPGVPIEELLFFIVIPLCGLFTYNAVDTILTYLKRRLRARSAQSS
;
A
#
# COMPACT_ATOMS: atom_id res chain seq x y z
N MET A 1 19.73 1.52 -16.32
CA MET A 1 19.17 0.36 -15.58
C MET A 1 18.59 0.78 -14.22
N ASP A 2 18.89 1.98 -13.72
CA ASP A 2 18.46 2.44 -12.38
C ASP A 2 16.97 2.80 -12.25
N ARG A 3 16.30 3.03 -13.38
CA ARG A 3 14.92 3.52 -13.49
C ARG A 3 13.84 2.53 -13.04
N PHE A 4 14.19 1.25 -12.94
CA PHE A 4 13.24 0.19 -12.59
C PHE A 4 13.31 -0.21 -11.11
N HIS A 5 14.23 0.33 -10.31
CA HIS A 5 14.36 -0.07 -8.90
C HIS A 5 13.09 0.26 -8.09
N TYR A 6 12.50 1.44 -8.29
CA TYR A 6 11.23 1.79 -7.63
C TYR A 6 10.09 0.84 -8.01
N LEU A 7 9.97 0.52 -9.31
CA LEU A 7 8.97 -0.42 -9.80
C LEU A 7 9.23 -1.86 -9.31
N LEU A 8 10.49 -2.27 -9.21
CA LEU A 8 10.89 -3.57 -8.67
C LEU A 8 10.60 -3.68 -7.17
N VAL A 9 10.87 -2.63 -6.39
CA VAL A 9 10.54 -2.59 -4.95
C VAL A 9 9.03 -2.61 -4.75
N LEU A 10 8.27 -1.81 -5.51
CA LEU A 10 6.80 -1.83 -5.48
C LEU A 10 6.25 -3.21 -5.86
N GLY A 11 6.78 -3.82 -6.93
CA GLY A 11 6.41 -5.15 -7.38
C GLY A 11 6.77 -6.24 -6.37
N ALA A 12 7.95 -6.15 -5.73
CA ALA A 12 8.37 -7.06 -4.69
C ALA A 12 7.49 -6.93 -3.43
N CYS A 13 7.16 -5.70 -3.01
CA CYS A 13 6.23 -5.46 -1.92
C CYS A 13 4.86 -6.07 -2.22
N LEU A 14 4.33 -5.88 -3.43
CA LEU A 14 3.08 -6.50 -3.88
C LEU A 14 3.16 -8.03 -3.92
N LEU A 15 4.26 -8.60 -4.42
CA LEU A 15 4.45 -10.05 -4.48
C LEU A 15 4.58 -10.69 -3.10
N VAL A 16 5.15 -9.98 -2.13
CA VAL A 16 5.25 -10.45 -0.74
C VAL A 16 3.91 -10.33 -0.01
N THR A 17 3.10 -9.31 -0.31
CA THR A 17 1.79 -9.11 0.33
C THR A 17 0.63 -9.82 -0.37
N LEU A 18 0.74 -10.18 -1.64
CA LEU A 18 -0.29 -10.91 -2.39
C LEU A 18 -0.69 -12.25 -1.73
N PRO A 19 0.26 -13.09 -1.28
CA PRO A 19 -0.07 -14.36 -0.64
C PRO A 19 -0.81 -14.17 0.69
N LEU A 20 -0.64 -13.03 1.37
CA LEU A 20 -1.37 -12.72 2.61
C LEU A 20 -2.87 -12.52 2.35
N GLU A 21 -3.28 -12.21 1.11
CA GLU A 21 -4.69 -12.13 0.75
C GLU A 21 -5.40 -13.50 0.87
N VAL A 22 -4.68 -14.60 0.62
CA VAL A 22 -5.22 -15.97 0.69
C VAL A 22 -5.59 -16.36 2.13
N PHE A 23 -4.99 -15.71 3.13
CA PHE A 23 -5.20 -16.03 4.54
C PHE A 23 -6.35 -15.27 5.21
N GLY A 24 -6.96 -14.28 4.55
CA GLY A 24 -8.01 -13.43 5.14
C GLY A 24 -9.32 -13.40 4.35
N ALA A 25 -10.30 -12.60 4.80
CA ALA A 25 -11.65 -12.50 4.18
C ALA A 25 -11.70 -11.81 2.79
N GLY A 26 -10.56 -11.68 2.11
CA GLY A 26 -10.38 -11.07 0.80
C GLY A 26 -10.43 -9.53 0.84
N VAL A 27 -9.27 -8.87 0.76
CA VAL A 27 -9.20 -7.40 0.61
C VAL A 27 -9.71 -6.98 -0.77
N TYR A 28 -9.52 -7.79 -1.83
CA TYR A 28 -10.16 -7.56 -3.13
C TYR A 28 -11.69 -7.60 -3.07
N ARG A 29 -12.28 -8.32 -2.12
CA ARG A 29 -13.73 -8.39 -1.94
C ARG A 29 -14.32 -7.06 -1.43
N GLN A 30 -13.47 -6.17 -0.90
CA GLN A 30 -13.81 -4.80 -0.53
C GLN A 30 -12.87 -3.77 -1.18
N ALA A 31 -12.42 -4.04 -2.41
CA ALA A 31 -11.57 -3.13 -3.18
C ALA A 31 -12.17 -1.71 -3.28
N ARG A 32 -13.51 -1.59 -3.34
CA ARG A 32 -14.20 -0.30 -3.31
C ARG A 32 -14.01 0.48 -2.00
N ARG A 33 -13.99 -0.20 -0.84
CA ARG A 33 -13.77 0.46 0.46
C ARG A 33 -12.31 0.82 0.65
N ALA A 34 -11.40 -0.06 0.21
CA ALA A 34 -9.96 0.23 0.19
C ALA A 34 -9.68 1.45 -0.70
N ALA A 35 -10.24 1.48 -1.91
CA ALA A 35 -10.14 2.62 -2.81
C ALA A 35 -10.77 3.88 -2.20
N ALA A 36 -11.94 3.79 -1.57
CA ALA A 36 -12.56 4.95 -0.91
C ALA A 36 -11.75 5.49 0.27
N ALA A 37 -10.93 4.67 0.94
CA ALA A 37 -10.03 5.10 2.00
C ALA A 37 -8.70 5.65 1.48
N ILE A 38 -8.15 5.05 0.41
CA ILE A 38 -6.83 5.38 -0.14
C ILE A 38 -6.91 6.58 -1.10
N LEU A 39 -7.94 6.67 -1.94
CA LEU A 39 -8.04 7.72 -2.97
C LEU A 39 -8.07 9.14 -2.39
N PRO A 40 -8.82 9.46 -1.33
CA PRO A 40 -8.85 10.82 -0.79
C PRO A 40 -7.48 11.24 -0.25
N ILE A 41 -6.81 10.35 0.49
CA ILE A 41 -5.50 10.66 1.08
C ILE A 41 -4.40 10.69 0.02
N ALA A 42 -4.43 9.78 -0.96
CA ALA A 42 -3.54 9.82 -2.11
C ALA A 42 -3.71 11.12 -2.91
N ALA A 43 -4.95 11.59 -3.12
CA ALA A 43 -5.20 12.87 -3.79
C ALA A 43 -4.62 14.06 -3.03
N VAL A 44 -4.77 14.11 -1.70
CA VAL A 44 -4.17 15.16 -0.86
C VAL A 44 -2.65 15.14 -0.98
N PHE A 45 -2.02 13.96 -0.91
CA PHE A 45 -0.57 13.85 -1.04
C PHE A 45 -0.07 14.25 -2.42
N VAL A 46 -0.76 13.85 -3.50
CA VAL A 46 -0.40 14.26 -4.87
C VAL A 46 -0.52 15.78 -5.04
N VAL A 47 -1.56 16.41 -4.49
CA VAL A 47 -1.72 17.87 -4.55
C VAL A 47 -0.62 18.58 -3.77
N TRP A 48 -0.31 18.09 -2.56
CA TRP A 48 0.76 18.66 -1.74
C TRP A 48 2.12 18.54 -2.43
N ASP A 49 2.37 17.40 -3.04
CA ASP A 49 3.60 17.11 -3.76
C ASP A 49 3.77 18.01 -4.99
N LEU A 50 2.70 18.20 -5.77
CA LEU A 50 2.66 19.19 -6.85
C LEU A 50 3.00 20.60 -6.34
N ILE A 51 2.41 21.03 -5.22
CA ILE A 51 2.69 22.35 -4.63
C ILE A 51 4.18 22.47 -4.25
N ALA A 52 4.77 21.44 -3.65
CA ALA A 52 6.18 21.46 -3.25
C ALA A 52 7.13 21.56 -4.46
N ILE A 53 6.78 20.90 -5.57
CA ILE A 53 7.52 20.97 -6.84
C ILE A 53 7.39 22.35 -7.48
N PHE A 54 6.18 22.90 -7.55
CA PHE A 54 5.95 24.24 -8.10
C PHE A 54 6.58 25.35 -7.24
N ALA A 55 6.70 25.12 -5.93
CA ALA A 55 7.36 26.02 -5.00
C ALA A 55 8.89 25.89 -5.01
N ASP A 56 9.46 24.99 -5.83
CA ASP A 56 10.90 24.71 -5.93
C ASP A 56 11.54 24.32 -4.58
N VAL A 57 10.71 23.84 -3.64
CA VAL A 57 11.14 23.36 -2.31
C VAL A 57 11.81 22.00 -2.44
N TRP A 58 11.34 21.20 -3.39
CA TRP A 58 11.85 19.87 -3.71
C TRP A 58 11.56 19.55 -5.17
N GLY A 59 12.49 18.89 -5.85
CA GLY A 59 12.35 18.49 -7.25
C GLY A 59 12.81 17.06 -7.49
N TYR A 60 12.22 16.42 -8.49
CA TYR A 60 12.61 15.06 -8.89
C TYR A 60 13.82 15.08 -9.81
N ASN A 61 14.78 14.19 -9.55
CA ASN A 61 15.91 14.02 -10.44
C ASN A 61 15.47 13.20 -11.67
N PRO A 62 15.43 13.77 -12.89
CA PRO A 62 14.95 13.10 -14.10
C PRO A 62 15.78 11.87 -14.48
N ARG A 63 16.94 11.67 -13.84
CA ARG A 63 17.83 10.52 -14.03
C ARG A 63 17.30 9.22 -13.42
N PHE A 64 16.41 9.30 -12.42
CA PHE A 64 15.90 8.13 -11.68
C PHE A 64 14.42 7.82 -11.95
N VAL A 65 13.73 8.68 -12.69
CA VAL A 65 12.30 8.54 -13.00
C VAL A 65 12.08 8.46 -14.50
N THR A 66 11.04 7.74 -14.93
CA THR A 66 10.78 7.47 -16.36
C THR A 66 10.50 8.72 -17.20
N GLY A 67 10.18 9.85 -16.57
CA GLY A 67 9.80 11.10 -17.26
C GLY A 67 8.40 11.03 -17.89
N ILE A 68 7.66 9.95 -17.64
CA ILE A 68 6.29 9.74 -18.09
C ILE A 68 5.40 9.92 -16.86
N GLY A 69 4.60 10.98 -16.85
CA GLY A 69 3.82 11.37 -15.68
C GLY A 69 2.87 12.52 -15.97
N PHE A 70 1.99 12.81 -15.00
CA PHE A 70 1.16 14.03 -14.98
C PHE A 70 2.10 15.25 -14.87
N PRO A 71 1.78 16.45 -15.39
CA PRO A 71 2.71 17.59 -15.43
C PRO A 71 3.40 17.84 -14.07
N GLY A 72 4.67 17.44 -13.97
CA GLY A 72 5.52 17.59 -12.78
C GLY A 72 5.72 16.35 -11.90
N VAL A 73 4.84 15.32 -11.96
CA VAL A 73 4.90 14.16 -11.05
C VAL A 73 5.08 12.84 -11.82
N PRO A 74 6.16 12.08 -11.56
CA PRO A 74 6.39 10.76 -12.13
C PRO A 74 5.26 9.77 -11.81
N ILE A 75 4.95 8.87 -12.75
CA ILE A 75 3.91 7.85 -12.52
C ILE A 75 4.27 6.90 -11.37
N GLU A 76 5.56 6.70 -11.12
CA GLU A 76 6.08 5.88 -10.01
C GLU A 76 5.68 6.45 -8.64
N GLU A 77 5.63 7.78 -8.51
CA GLU A 77 5.21 8.47 -7.28
C GLU A 77 3.70 8.34 -7.08
N LEU A 78 2.90 8.48 -8.15
CA LEU A 78 1.46 8.21 -8.10
C LEU A 78 1.16 6.77 -7.64
N LEU A 79 1.91 5.81 -8.17
CA LEU A 79 1.80 4.41 -7.77
C LEU A 79 2.25 4.21 -6.32
N PHE A 80 3.27 4.92 -5.86
CA PHE A 80 3.73 4.85 -4.46
C PHE A 80 2.61 5.23 -3.47
N PHE A 81 1.90 6.35 -3.73
CA PHE A 81 0.78 6.79 -2.88
C PHE A 81 -0.39 5.81 -2.83
N ILE A 82 -0.51 4.91 -3.81
CA ILE A 82 -1.57 3.90 -3.87
C ILE A 82 -1.10 2.58 -3.28
N VAL A 83 0.08 2.11 -3.70
CA VAL A 83 0.59 0.78 -3.38
C VAL A 83 1.01 0.68 -1.91
N ILE A 84 1.64 1.72 -1.34
CA ILE A 84 2.09 1.68 0.06
C ILE A 84 0.91 1.52 1.03
N PRO A 85 -0.16 2.34 0.97
CA PRO A 85 -1.35 2.13 1.80
C PRO A 85 -2.01 0.77 1.57
N LEU A 86 -2.01 0.29 0.32
CA LEU A 86 -2.60 -0.99 -0.06
C LEU A 86 -1.82 -2.18 0.54
N CYS A 87 -0.49 -2.14 0.53
CA CYS A 87 0.37 -3.09 1.25
C CYS A 87 0.13 -3.04 2.77
N GLY A 88 -0.08 -1.84 3.33
CA GLY A 88 -0.46 -1.66 4.73
C GLY A 88 -1.78 -2.34 5.08
N LEU A 89 -2.81 -2.18 4.24
CA LEU A 89 -4.11 -2.83 4.44
C LEU A 89 -4.02 -4.36 4.36
N PHE A 90 -3.26 -4.90 3.40
CA PHE A 90 -3.03 -6.35 3.34
C PHE A 90 -2.38 -6.88 4.61
N THR A 91 -1.35 -6.18 5.11
CA THR A 91 -0.66 -6.55 6.35
C THR A 91 -1.59 -6.49 7.55
N TYR A 92 -2.39 -5.41 7.67
CA TYR A 92 -3.36 -5.26 8.75
C TYR A 92 -4.38 -6.39 8.77
N ASN A 93 -4.94 -6.74 7.61
CA ASN A 93 -5.92 -7.82 7.48
C ASN A 93 -5.33 -9.19 7.87
N ALA A 94 -4.07 -9.44 7.51
CA ALA A 94 -3.37 -10.67 7.90
C ALA A 94 -3.17 -10.74 9.43
N VAL A 95 -2.72 -9.64 10.05
CA VAL A 95 -2.53 -9.56 11.50
C VAL A 95 -3.86 -9.73 12.24
N ASP A 96 -4.92 -9.06 11.80
CA ASP A 96 -6.25 -9.19 12.40
C ASP A 96 -6.78 -10.63 12.31
N THR A 97 -6.58 -11.30 11.17
CA THR A 97 -7.00 -12.69 10.98
C THR A 97 -6.23 -13.63 11.91
N ILE A 98 -4.91 -13.47 12.01
CA ILE A 98 -4.06 -14.27 12.92
C ILE A 98 -4.46 -14.04 14.37
N LEU A 99 -4.64 -12.78 14.79
CA LEU A 99 -5.05 -12.44 16.16
C LEU A 99 -6.43 -13.01 16.49
N THR A 100 -7.38 -12.94 15.57
CA THR A 100 -8.72 -13.52 15.73
C THR A 100 -8.66 -15.05 15.85
N TYR A 101 -7.84 -15.71 15.04
CA TYR A 101 -7.62 -17.15 15.12
C TYR A 101 -6.98 -17.55 16.46
N LEU A 102 -5.95 -16.84 16.90
CA LEU A 102 -5.28 -17.09 18.18
C LEU A 102 -6.22 -16.89 19.37
N LYS A 103 -7.01 -15.80 19.38
CA LYS A 103 -8.03 -15.56 20.42
C LYS A 103 -9.05 -16.70 20.50
N ARG A 104 -9.51 -17.22 19.35
CA ARG A 104 -10.43 -18.38 19.31
C ARG A 104 -9.77 -19.64 19.87
N ARG A 105 -8.52 -19.92 19.50
CA ARG A 105 -7.77 -21.08 19.97
C ARG A 105 -7.50 -21.03 21.48
N LEU A 106 -7.17 -19.85 22.02
CA LEU A 106 -6.99 -19.65 23.46
C LEU A 106 -8.29 -19.90 24.24
N ARG A 107 -9.42 -19.35 23.76
CA ARG A 107 -10.75 -19.59 24.37
C ARG A 107 -11.16 -21.07 24.35
N ALA A 108 -10.84 -21.79 23.28
CA ALA A 108 -11.13 -23.23 23.18
C ALA A 108 -10.33 -24.07 24.19
N ARG A 109 -9.07 -23.68 24.48
CA ARG A 109 -8.24 -24.37 25.50
C ARG A 109 -8.75 -24.13 26.91
N SER A 110 -9.18 -22.92 27.25
CA SER A 110 -9.75 -22.62 28.57
C SER A 110 -11.07 -23.34 28.85
N ALA A 111 -11.85 -23.63 27.81
CA ALA A 111 -13.12 -24.37 27.94
C ALA A 111 -12.94 -25.89 28.11
N GLN A 112 -11.75 -26.45 27.82
CA GLN A 112 -11.43 -27.86 28.03
C GLN A 112 -10.76 -28.14 29.39
N SER A 113 -10.34 -27.11 30.12
CA SER A 113 -9.68 -27.25 31.43
C SER A 113 -10.58 -26.91 32.62
N SER A 114 -11.90 -26.83 32.42
CA SER A 114 -12.94 -26.60 33.44
C SER A 114 -13.97 -27.72 33.34
#